data_AF-A0AAW2PUT0-F1
#
_entry.id   AF-A0AAW2PUT0-F1
#
_cell.length_a   1.000
_cell.length_b   1.000
_cell.length_c   1.000
_cell.angle_alpha   90.00
_cell.angle_beta   90.00
_cell.angle_gamma   90.00
#
_symmetry.space_group_name_H-M   'P 1'
#
loop_
_entity.id
_entity.type
_entity.pdbx_description
1 polymer ?
#
loop_
_entity_poly.entity_id
_entity_poly.type
_entity_poly.pdbx_seq_one_letter_code
_entity_poly.pdbx_strand_id
1 'polypeptide(L)'
;MTDDFEVGEYDPELVENWAKTNESEGLESDGKGDNVRVRINKFPLCPESMREYIPCLDNEEAIKKLNSTEKGEKFERHCPEEGKDLNCFGGQNWIAIDKDKFKFPGGGTQFIHGADQYLDQIEKMVPEIAFGRHTRVALDIGCGVASFGAYLLSRNVITLSVAPKDVHENQIQFALERGVPAMVAAFATRRLLYPSQGFDLVHCSRCRINWTRDDGILLLEVNRMLRAGGYFAWAAQPVYKHEAALEEQWEDMINLTSRLCWTLVKKEGYIAIWQKPFNNSCYLHREEGTRPPLCEPNDDPDNVWYVDLKACITRLPEEGYGSNVTAWPERLQNPPDRLQSIQIDAYISRKELFRAESIYWKEIIEGYIRGLHWGKYKLRNVLDMRAGFGGGPNTLPVLYDRGLIGVMHDWCNISTIMLEMDRILRPGGRVYIRDSVAVMDELQEIGTALGWHVTLRDTSEGPHASYRILTGDKRLLRA
;
A
#
# COMPACT_ATOMS: atom_id res chain seq x y z
N MET A 1 33.25 -7.31 7.14
CA MET A 1 32.63 -6.00 6.84
C MET A 1 33.24 -5.56 5.55
N THR A 2 32.43 -5.53 4.51
CA THR A 2 32.74 -5.01 3.18
C THR A 2 31.72 -3.90 2.99
N ASP A 3 32.21 -2.65 2.90
CA ASP A 3 31.36 -1.46 2.78
C ASP A 3 30.95 -1.17 1.32
N ASP A 4 31.22 -2.14 0.44
CA ASP A 4 30.94 -2.08 -0.99
C ASP A 4 29.56 -2.66 -1.28
N PHE A 5 28.59 -1.77 -1.56
CA PHE A 5 27.32 -2.13 -2.15
C PHE A 5 27.52 -2.23 -3.67
N GLU A 6 27.57 -3.46 -4.19
CA GLU A 6 27.61 -3.69 -5.64
C GLU A 6 26.28 -3.23 -6.27
N VAL A 7 26.29 -2.01 -6.80
CA VAL A 7 25.32 -1.60 -7.83
C VAL A 7 25.55 -2.55 -9.00
N GLY A 8 24.49 -3.24 -9.45
CA GLY A 8 24.58 -4.21 -10.54
C GLY A 8 25.26 -3.62 -11.77
N GLU A 9 26.04 -4.45 -12.48
CA GLU A 9 26.90 -3.99 -13.56
C GLU A 9 26.13 -3.13 -14.58
N TYR A 10 26.69 -1.97 -14.88
CA TYR A 10 26.24 -1.11 -15.98
C TYR A 10 26.32 -1.91 -17.27
N ASP A 11 25.18 -2.33 -17.80
CA ASP A 11 25.08 -2.97 -19.12
C ASP A 11 25.11 -1.89 -20.21
N PRO A 12 26.22 -1.75 -20.97
CA PRO A 12 26.29 -0.80 -22.07
C PRO A 12 25.44 -1.25 -23.27
N GLU A 13 25.18 -2.57 -23.41
CA GLU A 13 24.44 -3.12 -24.53
C GLU A 13 22.94 -2.75 -24.44
N LEU A 14 22.38 -2.63 -23.24
CA LEU A 14 21.03 -2.10 -23.02
C LEU A 14 20.87 -0.67 -23.60
N VAL A 15 21.87 0.19 -23.41
CA VAL A 15 21.88 1.57 -23.94
C VAL A 15 22.17 1.60 -25.45
N GLU A 16 23.12 0.79 -25.93
CA GLU A 16 23.42 0.71 -27.36
C GLU A 16 22.28 0.11 -28.19
N ASN A 17 21.57 -0.90 -27.67
CA ASN A 17 20.46 -1.53 -28.38
C ASN A 17 19.20 -0.63 -28.40
N TRP A 18 19.06 0.27 -27.42
CA TRP A 18 18.11 1.40 -27.47
C TRP A 18 18.52 2.48 -28.49
N ALA A 19 19.82 2.72 -28.70
CA ALA A 19 20.29 3.62 -29.74
C ALA A 19 20.07 3.02 -31.16
N LYS A 20 20.24 1.71 -31.33
CA LYS A 20 20.04 0.99 -32.61
C LYS A 20 18.57 0.88 -33.06
N THR A 21 17.60 1.08 -32.15
CA THR A 21 16.16 0.97 -32.47
C THR A 21 15.53 2.25 -33.01
N ASN A 22 16.27 3.37 -33.07
CA ASN A 22 15.88 4.56 -33.81
C ASN A 22 16.95 4.88 -34.87
N GLU A 23 16.56 4.98 -36.14
CA GLU A 23 17.48 5.30 -37.23
C GLU A 23 18.17 6.65 -36.97
N SER A 24 19.50 6.62 -36.89
CA SER A 24 20.33 7.81 -36.72
C SER A 24 20.81 8.33 -38.06
N GLU A 25 20.30 9.49 -38.51
CA GLU A 25 21.06 10.35 -39.40
C GLU A 25 22.23 10.93 -38.59
N GLY A 26 23.46 10.54 -38.95
CA GLY A 26 24.64 10.84 -38.17
C GLY A 26 25.18 12.25 -38.36
N LEU A 27 25.92 12.72 -37.35
CA LEU A 27 26.92 13.78 -37.48
C LEU A 27 28.17 13.36 -36.71
N GLU A 28 29.34 13.64 -37.29
CA GLU A 28 30.62 13.06 -36.87
C GLU A 28 31.13 13.56 -35.51
N SER A 29 31.99 12.75 -34.89
CA SER A 29 32.70 13.11 -33.66
C SER A 29 33.82 14.10 -33.92
N ASP A 30 33.93 15.12 -33.08
CA ASP A 30 35.20 15.82 -32.84
C ASP A 30 35.62 15.60 -31.38
N GLY A 31 36.74 14.91 -31.17
CA GLY A 31 37.05 14.27 -29.89
C GLY A 31 37.97 15.07 -28.98
N LYS A 32 37.56 15.27 -27.72
CA LYS A 32 38.42 15.15 -26.53
C LYS A 32 37.66 15.35 -25.20
N GLY A 33 37.81 14.38 -24.29
CA GLY A 33 37.50 14.52 -22.87
C GLY A 33 36.44 13.52 -22.39
N ASP A 34 36.85 12.60 -21.51
CA ASP A 34 35.94 11.65 -20.87
C ASP A 34 34.94 12.37 -19.94
N ASN A 35 33.73 12.49 -20.45
CA ASN A 35 32.49 12.57 -19.67
C ASN A 35 31.36 12.19 -20.61
N VAL A 36 30.95 10.92 -20.59
CA VAL A 36 29.86 10.41 -21.44
C VAL A 36 28.54 10.99 -20.93
N ARG A 37 28.19 12.19 -21.42
CA ARG A 37 26.88 12.80 -21.21
C ARG A 37 25.83 12.04 -22.02
N VAL A 38 25.23 11.02 -21.41
CA VAL A 38 24.08 10.30 -21.98
C VAL A 38 22.89 11.25 -22.03
N ARG A 39 22.64 11.81 -23.22
CA ARG A 39 21.57 12.78 -23.41
C ARG A 39 20.23 12.06 -23.49
N ILE A 40 19.53 11.91 -22.37
CA ILE A 40 18.21 11.28 -22.31
C ILE A 40 17.23 12.06 -23.21
N ASN A 41 16.78 11.42 -24.29
CA ASN A 41 15.74 11.97 -25.16
C ASN A 41 14.41 12.05 -24.41
N LYS A 42 13.55 13.02 -24.75
CA LYS A 42 12.23 13.15 -24.11
C LYS A 42 11.45 11.85 -24.24
N PHE A 43 10.87 11.38 -23.12
CA PHE A 43 9.99 10.22 -23.12
C PHE A 43 8.81 10.45 -24.09
N PRO A 44 8.47 9.47 -24.94
CA PRO A 44 7.34 9.59 -25.86
C PRO A 44 6.01 9.62 -25.09
N LEU A 45 5.02 10.32 -25.64
CA LEU A 45 3.64 10.25 -25.15
C LEU A 45 2.99 8.96 -25.65
N CYS A 46 2.31 8.23 -24.76
CA CYS A 46 1.71 6.96 -25.11
C CYS A 46 0.34 7.10 -25.78
N PRO A 47 -0.10 6.07 -26.56
CA PRO A 47 -1.43 6.06 -27.17
C PRO A 47 -2.57 6.14 -26.14
N GLU A 48 -3.69 6.77 -26.52
CA GLU A 48 -4.86 6.88 -25.63
C GLU A 48 -5.43 5.53 -25.16
N SER A 49 -5.24 4.45 -25.93
CA SER A 49 -5.66 3.09 -25.57
C SER A 49 -4.90 2.48 -24.39
N MET A 50 -3.70 2.99 -24.07
CA MET A 50 -2.84 2.47 -22.99
C MET A 50 -3.02 3.24 -21.67
N ARG A 51 -4.11 4.01 -21.54
CA ARG A 51 -4.41 4.85 -20.38
C ARG A 51 -4.69 4.07 -19.08
N GLU A 52 -5.52 3.04 -19.13
CA GLU A 52 -5.84 2.17 -17.99
C GLU A 52 -5.05 0.84 -18.03
N TYR A 53 -3.91 0.83 -18.74
CA TYR A 53 -3.04 -0.34 -18.87
C TYR A 53 -2.16 -0.48 -17.62
N ILE A 54 -2.32 -1.60 -16.92
CA ILE A 54 -1.49 -2.00 -15.80
C ILE A 54 -0.63 -3.15 -16.32
N PRO A 55 0.68 -2.96 -16.58
CA PRO A 55 1.52 -3.95 -17.26
C PRO A 55 1.46 -5.36 -16.67
N CYS A 56 1.30 -5.47 -15.34
CA CYS A 56 1.19 -6.75 -14.68
C CYS A 56 -0.23 -7.37 -14.69
N LEU A 57 -1.31 -6.60 -14.92
CA LEU A 57 -2.70 -7.12 -14.87
C LEU A 57 -3.33 -7.27 -16.26
N ASP A 58 -2.86 -6.51 -17.25
CA ASP A 58 -3.35 -6.53 -18.63
C ASP A 58 -2.44 -7.34 -19.57
N ASN A 59 -1.57 -8.17 -19.00
CA ASN A 59 -0.67 -9.07 -19.71
C ASN A 59 -1.44 -10.29 -20.25
N GLU A 60 -2.20 -10.09 -21.34
CA GLU A 60 -2.97 -11.18 -21.98
C GLU A 60 -2.10 -12.39 -22.35
N GLU A 61 -0.84 -12.18 -22.74
CA GLU A 61 0.09 -13.26 -23.09
C GLU A 61 0.40 -14.13 -21.86
N ALA A 62 0.68 -13.53 -20.70
CA ALA A 62 0.89 -14.28 -19.46
C ALA A 62 -0.40 -14.95 -18.98
N ILE A 63 -1.55 -14.27 -19.05
CA ILE A 63 -2.84 -14.83 -18.64
C ILE A 63 -3.22 -16.06 -19.50
N LYS A 64 -2.93 -16.04 -20.81
CA LYS A 64 -3.13 -17.19 -21.71
C LYS A 64 -2.18 -18.36 -21.43
N LYS A 65 -1.03 -18.11 -20.78
CA LYS A 65 -0.08 -19.14 -20.33
C LYS A 65 -0.45 -19.77 -18.96
N LEU A 66 -1.48 -19.27 -18.26
CA LEU A 66 -1.88 -19.81 -16.95
C LEU A 66 -2.55 -21.19 -17.08
N ASN A 67 -2.13 -22.13 -16.24
CA ASN A 67 -2.71 -23.49 -16.18
C ASN A 67 -4.16 -23.51 -15.65
N SER A 68 -4.58 -22.50 -14.89
CA SER A 68 -5.97 -22.29 -14.43
C SER A 68 -6.23 -20.82 -14.13
N THR A 69 -7.51 -20.43 -14.08
CA THR A 69 -7.97 -19.10 -13.62
C THR A 69 -9.13 -19.18 -12.62
N GLU A 70 -9.41 -20.38 -12.09
CA GLU A 70 -10.57 -20.67 -11.25
C GLU A 70 -10.50 -20.03 -9.85
N LYS A 71 -9.28 -19.81 -9.32
CA LYS A 71 -9.10 -19.21 -7.99
C LYS A 71 -9.01 -17.68 -8.03
N GLY A 72 -8.77 -17.12 -9.20
CA GLY A 72 -8.65 -15.68 -9.44
C GLY A 72 -7.25 -15.24 -9.89
N GLU A 73 -6.41 -16.17 -10.33
CA GLU A 73 -5.04 -15.99 -10.80
C GLU A 73 -4.93 -14.89 -11.88
N LYS A 74 -5.95 -14.79 -12.74
CA LYS A 74 -6.07 -13.72 -13.77
C LYS A 74 -6.24 -12.29 -13.23
N PHE A 75 -6.47 -12.13 -11.92
CA PHE A 75 -6.56 -10.84 -11.24
C PHE A 75 -5.27 -10.51 -10.45
N GLU A 76 -4.24 -11.36 -10.53
CA GLU A 76 -2.93 -11.16 -9.89
C GLU A 76 -1.92 -10.51 -10.84
N ARG A 77 -0.85 -9.95 -10.27
CA ARG A 77 0.22 -9.29 -11.01
C ARG A 77 1.14 -10.31 -11.70
N HIS A 78 1.07 -10.38 -13.02
CA HIS A 78 1.95 -11.10 -13.94
C HIS A 78 2.85 -10.11 -14.68
N CYS A 79 3.98 -9.74 -14.06
CA CYS A 79 4.94 -8.80 -14.65
C CYS A 79 5.36 -9.24 -16.06
N PRO A 80 5.64 -8.30 -16.99
CA PRO A 80 6.16 -8.63 -18.31
C PRO A 80 7.50 -9.39 -18.22
N GLU A 81 7.83 -10.11 -19.29
CA GLU A 81 9.20 -10.63 -19.47
C GLU A 81 10.17 -9.45 -19.65
N GLU A 82 11.42 -9.62 -19.20
CA GLU A 82 12.44 -8.57 -19.17
C GLU A 82 12.59 -7.85 -20.53
N GLY A 83 12.42 -6.52 -20.54
CA GLY A 83 12.39 -5.70 -21.75
C GLY A 83 11.01 -5.42 -22.36
N LYS A 84 9.90 -5.92 -21.78
CA LYS A 84 8.51 -5.60 -22.20
C LYS A 84 7.80 -4.54 -21.34
N ASP A 85 8.52 -3.81 -20.49
CA ASP A 85 7.93 -2.80 -19.61
C ASP A 85 7.47 -1.54 -20.38
N LEU A 86 6.25 -1.06 -20.07
CA LEU A 86 5.64 0.11 -20.70
C LEU A 86 5.08 1.07 -19.64
N ASN A 87 5.51 2.33 -19.72
CA ASN A 87 5.13 3.41 -18.79
C ASN A 87 4.04 4.31 -19.42
N CYS A 88 2.83 4.46 -18.84
CA CYS A 88 1.89 5.61 -19.02
C CYS A 88 0.51 5.38 -18.35
N PHE A 89 -0.30 6.44 -18.12
CA PHE A 89 -1.59 6.40 -17.40
C PHE A 89 -2.68 7.40 -17.91
N GLY A 90 -3.97 7.14 -17.61
CA GLY A 90 -5.14 8.05 -17.73
C GLY A 90 -6.49 7.30 -17.61
N GLY A 91 -7.66 7.97 -17.58
CA GLY A 91 -8.91 7.24 -17.22
C GLY A 91 -10.29 7.87 -17.44
N GLN A 92 -11.30 7.36 -16.70
CA GLN A 92 -12.77 7.55 -16.87
C GLN A 92 -13.59 7.25 -15.57
N ASN A 93 -14.91 7.50 -15.40
CA ASN A 93 -15.81 8.58 -15.87
C ASN A 93 -17.17 8.69 -15.07
N TRP A 94 -17.37 8.03 -13.91
CA TRP A 94 -18.71 7.88 -13.25
C TRP A 94 -19.18 9.10 -12.42
N ILE A 95 -19.05 10.32 -12.93
CA ILE A 95 -19.22 11.52 -12.11
C ILE A 95 -20.42 12.37 -12.53
N ALA A 96 -21.30 12.66 -11.57
CA ALA A 96 -22.27 13.74 -11.70
C ALA A 96 -21.58 15.09 -11.42
N ILE A 97 -21.58 15.98 -12.42
CA ILE A 97 -21.03 17.33 -12.33
C ILE A 97 -22.09 18.25 -11.70
N ASP A 98 -21.78 18.84 -10.55
CA ASP A 98 -22.58 19.89 -9.89
C ASP A 98 -21.73 21.17 -9.87
N LYS A 99 -21.91 22.00 -10.91
CA LYS A 99 -21.11 23.20 -11.20
C LYS A 99 -19.61 22.91 -11.33
N ASP A 100 -18.80 23.42 -10.41
CA ASP A 100 -17.34 23.28 -10.33
C ASP A 100 -16.90 22.01 -9.59
N LYS A 101 -17.83 21.13 -9.18
CA LYS A 101 -17.55 20.01 -8.27
C LYS A 101 -18.12 18.69 -8.77
N PHE A 102 -17.37 17.64 -8.43
CA PHE A 102 -17.75 16.25 -8.60
C PHE A 102 -18.57 15.78 -7.40
N LYS A 103 -19.82 15.36 -7.62
CA LYS A 103 -20.76 14.99 -6.56
C LYS A 103 -20.95 13.48 -6.50
N PHE A 104 -20.48 12.88 -5.41
CA PHE A 104 -20.65 11.45 -5.13
C PHE A 104 -21.88 11.25 -4.23
N PRO A 105 -22.98 10.63 -4.70
CA PRO A 105 -24.10 10.30 -3.82
C PRO A 105 -23.62 9.28 -2.78
N GLY A 106 -23.66 9.67 -1.50
CA GLY A 106 -23.05 8.97 -0.36
C GLY A 106 -23.72 7.67 0.08
N GLY A 107 -24.42 6.97 -0.83
CA GLY A 107 -25.14 5.74 -0.58
C GLY A 107 -25.34 4.96 -1.87
N GLY A 108 -24.55 3.90 -2.06
CA GLY A 108 -24.91 2.82 -2.98
C GLY A 108 -25.99 1.92 -2.36
N THR A 109 -26.38 0.86 -3.06
CA THR A 109 -27.40 -0.15 -2.63
C THR A 109 -27.08 -0.94 -1.35
N GLN A 110 -26.04 -0.54 -0.62
CA GLN A 110 -25.47 -1.20 0.54
C GLN A 110 -25.36 -0.28 1.77
N PHE A 111 -25.38 1.04 1.59
CA PHE A 111 -25.42 2.02 2.67
C PHE A 111 -26.75 2.77 2.57
N ILE A 112 -27.85 2.08 2.90
CA ILE A 112 -29.24 2.53 2.67
C ILE A 112 -29.51 3.88 3.36
N HIS A 113 -28.87 4.13 4.49
CA HIS A 113 -28.97 5.38 5.26
C HIS A 113 -27.66 6.21 5.26
N GLY A 114 -26.75 5.93 4.32
CA GLY A 114 -25.43 6.54 4.22
C GLY A 114 -24.35 5.80 5.01
N ALA A 115 -23.09 5.98 4.61
CA ALA A 115 -21.94 5.30 5.24
C ALA A 115 -21.66 5.78 6.67
N ASP A 116 -22.06 7.00 7.03
CA ASP A 116 -21.85 7.55 8.38
C ASP A 116 -22.70 6.83 9.43
N GLN A 117 -24.01 6.68 9.16
CA GLN A 117 -24.92 5.95 10.06
C GLN A 117 -24.57 4.46 10.17
N TYR A 118 -23.94 3.90 9.14
CA TYR A 118 -23.40 2.55 9.17
C TYR A 118 -22.20 2.41 10.12
N LEU A 119 -21.32 3.43 10.17
CA LEU A 119 -20.24 3.50 11.15
C LEU A 119 -20.78 3.70 12.57
N ASP A 120 -21.80 4.56 12.76
CA ASP A 120 -22.49 4.71 14.04
C ASP A 120 -23.13 3.39 14.51
N GLN A 121 -23.70 2.61 13.59
CA GLN A 121 -24.25 1.29 13.91
C GLN A 121 -23.14 0.34 14.39
N ILE A 122 -22.00 0.27 13.69
CA ILE A 122 -20.86 -0.57 14.10
C ILE A 122 -20.33 -0.18 15.49
N GLU A 123 -20.14 1.12 15.74
CA GLU A 123 -19.65 1.65 17.01
C GLU A 123 -20.66 1.46 18.15
N LYS A 124 -21.96 1.50 17.86
CA LYS A 124 -23.03 1.12 18.81
C LYS A 124 -23.11 -0.39 19.06
N MET A 125 -22.81 -1.21 18.05
CA MET A 125 -22.80 -2.68 18.15
C MET A 125 -21.64 -3.18 19.03
N VAL A 126 -20.47 -2.55 18.93
CA VAL A 126 -19.25 -2.87 19.69
C VAL A 126 -18.52 -1.56 20.04
N PRO A 127 -18.85 -0.91 21.18
CA PRO A 127 -18.25 0.36 21.61
C PRO A 127 -16.72 0.32 21.77
N GLU A 128 -16.16 -0.86 22.01
CA GLU A 128 -14.72 -1.11 22.15
C GLU A 128 -13.94 -0.85 20.85
N ILE A 129 -14.60 -0.83 19.68
CA ILE A 129 -14.00 -0.44 18.39
C ILE A 129 -13.45 1.00 18.47
N ALA A 130 -14.16 1.90 19.16
CA ALA A 130 -13.77 3.28 19.49
C ALA A 130 -12.95 3.96 18.37
N PHE A 131 -13.65 4.37 17.30
CA PHE A 131 -13.00 4.88 16.09
C PHE A 131 -12.13 6.11 16.37
N GLY A 132 -10.90 6.10 15.84
CA GLY A 132 -9.94 7.18 16.05
C GLY A 132 -9.27 7.20 17.42
N ARG A 133 -9.51 6.18 18.26
CA ARG A 133 -8.83 6.00 19.55
C ARG A 133 -8.22 4.61 19.70
N HIS A 134 -9.04 3.55 19.59
CA HIS A 134 -8.58 2.17 19.58
C HIS A 134 -8.34 1.72 18.13
N THR A 135 -9.38 1.75 17.30
CA THR A 135 -9.24 1.52 15.86
C THR A 135 -8.63 2.75 15.22
N ARG A 136 -7.43 2.62 14.64
CA ARG A 136 -6.75 3.68 13.89
C ARG A 136 -6.45 3.29 12.45
N VAL A 137 -6.06 2.04 12.19
CA VAL A 137 -5.71 1.55 10.86
C VAL A 137 -6.70 0.47 10.42
N ALA A 138 -7.38 0.70 9.30
CA ALA A 138 -8.41 -0.21 8.78
C ALA A 138 -8.13 -0.67 7.35
N LEU A 139 -8.44 -1.93 7.04
CA LEU A 139 -8.46 -2.49 5.68
C LEU A 139 -9.90 -2.60 5.21
N ASP A 140 -10.21 -2.04 4.03
CA ASP A 140 -11.55 -2.07 3.43
C ASP A 140 -11.53 -2.88 2.13
N ILE A 141 -12.08 -4.10 2.19
CA ILE A 141 -12.00 -5.09 1.13
C ILE A 141 -13.28 -5.04 0.29
N GLY A 142 -13.13 -4.77 -1.00
CA GLY A 142 -14.26 -4.48 -1.90
C GLY A 142 -14.61 -2.99 -1.90
N CYS A 143 -13.59 -2.15 -2.09
CA CYS A 143 -13.62 -0.69 -2.08
C CYS A 143 -14.91 -0.03 -2.64
N GLY A 144 -15.42 -0.50 -3.78
CA GLY A 144 -16.59 0.09 -4.44
C GLY A 144 -16.36 1.57 -4.77
N VAL A 145 -17.19 2.46 -4.19
CA VAL A 145 -17.06 3.93 -4.30
C VAL A 145 -16.32 4.57 -3.11
N ALA A 146 -15.54 3.78 -2.36
CA ALA A 146 -14.71 4.18 -1.22
C ALA A 146 -15.44 4.96 -0.10
N SER A 147 -16.74 4.73 0.07
CA SER A 147 -17.52 5.50 1.06
C SER A 147 -17.20 5.10 2.49
N PHE A 148 -16.90 3.82 2.77
CA PHE A 148 -16.49 3.39 4.10
C PHE A 148 -15.19 4.10 4.54
N GLY A 149 -14.11 3.97 3.76
CA GLY A 149 -12.84 4.66 4.04
C GLY A 149 -12.93 6.19 4.05
N ALA A 150 -13.76 6.80 3.19
CA ALA A 150 -13.93 8.26 3.17
C ALA A 150 -14.57 8.83 4.44
N TYR A 151 -15.54 8.12 5.03
CA TYR A 151 -16.18 8.55 6.28
C TYR A 151 -15.36 8.15 7.52
N LEU A 152 -14.62 7.04 7.47
CA LEU A 152 -13.65 6.69 8.53
C LEU A 152 -12.57 7.77 8.74
N LEU A 153 -12.14 8.44 7.66
CA LEU A 153 -11.17 9.54 7.75
C LEU A 153 -11.66 10.71 8.62
N SER A 154 -12.97 11.02 8.63
CA SER A 154 -13.52 12.06 9.51
C SER A 154 -13.54 11.65 10.99
N ARG A 155 -13.49 10.34 11.27
CA ARG A 155 -13.39 9.73 12.60
C ARG A 155 -11.93 9.46 13.02
N ASN A 156 -10.94 10.11 12.42
CA ASN A 156 -9.51 9.90 12.65
C ASN A 156 -9.03 8.44 12.43
N VAL A 157 -9.70 7.68 11.56
CA VAL A 157 -9.25 6.34 11.13
C VAL A 157 -8.65 6.45 9.72
N ILE A 158 -7.45 5.94 9.54
CA ILE A 158 -6.85 5.84 8.21
C ILE A 158 -7.20 4.48 7.61
N THR A 159 -7.80 4.49 6.43
CA THR A 159 -8.27 3.28 5.74
C THR A 159 -7.47 3.06 4.48
N LEU A 160 -7.04 1.83 4.27
CA LEU A 160 -6.51 1.35 3.00
C LEU A 160 -7.60 0.50 2.32
N SER A 161 -8.11 0.96 1.19
CA SER A 161 -9.13 0.23 0.43
C SER A 161 -8.51 -0.64 -0.66
N VAL A 162 -8.96 -1.88 -0.80
CA VAL A 162 -8.49 -2.81 -1.84
C VAL A 162 -9.65 -3.36 -2.67
N ALA A 163 -9.39 -3.55 -3.96
CA ALA A 163 -10.28 -4.21 -4.91
C ALA A 163 -9.47 -4.83 -6.06
N PRO A 164 -9.93 -5.94 -6.66
CA PRO A 164 -9.37 -6.44 -7.91
C PRO A 164 -9.73 -5.53 -9.09
N LYS A 165 -9.04 -5.69 -10.23
CA LYS A 165 -9.51 -5.16 -11.51
C LYS A 165 -10.72 -6.01 -11.96
N ASP A 166 -11.91 -5.44 -11.86
CA ASP A 166 -13.19 -6.09 -12.21
C ASP A 166 -13.77 -5.44 -13.49
N VAL A 167 -14.88 -5.95 -14.02
CA VAL A 167 -15.61 -5.42 -15.20
C VAL A 167 -16.15 -3.98 -15.04
N HIS A 168 -15.91 -3.38 -13.88
CA HIS A 168 -16.22 -1.98 -13.55
C HIS A 168 -14.98 -1.07 -13.60
N GLU A 169 -13.81 -1.65 -13.89
CA GLU A 169 -12.49 -1.07 -14.18
C GLU A 169 -11.88 -0.20 -13.07
N ASN A 170 -12.58 0.86 -12.60
CA ASN A 170 -11.94 2.03 -11.97
C ASN A 170 -12.31 2.27 -10.50
N GLN A 171 -12.71 1.24 -9.73
CA GLN A 171 -13.04 1.39 -8.29
C GLN A 171 -11.91 2.04 -7.47
N ILE A 172 -10.66 1.70 -7.77
CA ILE A 172 -9.48 2.28 -7.12
C ILE A 172 -9.31 3.76 -7.50
N GLN A 173 -9.52 4.13 -8.77
CA GLN A 173 -9.47 5.54 -9.19
C GLN A 173 -10.51 6.38 -8.45
N PHE A 174 -11.74 5.88 -8.25
CA PHE A 174 -12.76 6.60 -7.46
C PHE A 174 -12.34 6.82 -5.99
N ALA A 175 -11.65 5.86 -5.38
CA ALA A 175 -11.10 6.03 -4.05
C ALA A 175 -10.02 7.13 -4.02
N LEU A 176 -9.08 7.08 -4.96
CA LEU A 176 -7.98 8.04 -5.07
C LEU A 176 -8.48 9.46 -5.37
N GLU A 177 -9.50 9.64 -6.22
CA GLU A 177 -10.15 10.94 -6.46
C GLU A 177 -10.85 11.49 -5.22
N ARG A 178 -11.39 10.61 -4.37
CA ARG A 178 -11.96 11.01 -3.07
C ARG A 178 -10.88 11.30 -2.03
N GLY A 179 -9.61 11.01 -2.30
CA GLY A 179 -8.50 11.12 -1.36
C GLY A 179 -8.48 9.99 -0.32
N VAL A 180 -9.06 8.84 -0.65
CA VAL A 180 -8.97 7.61 0.14
C VAL A 180 -7.79 6.80 -0.39
N PRO A 181 -6.82 6.41 0.46
CA PRO A 181 -5.74 5.50 0.07
C PRO A 181 -6.30 4.18 -0.44
N ALA A 182 -5.93 3.78 -1.66
CA ALA A 182 -6.45 2.57 -2.26
C ALA A 182 -5.46 1.92 -3.22
N MET A 183 -5.54 0.59 -3.36
CA MET A 183 -4.64 -0.20 -4.22
C MET A 183 -5.40 -1.31 -4.95
N VAL A 184 -4.96 -1.60 -6.18
CA VAL A 184 -5.40 -2.83 -6.87
C VAL A 184 -4.70 -4.02 -6.22
N ALA A 185 -5.50 -4.92 -5.64
CA ALA A 185 -5.06 -6.16 -5.04
C ALA A 185 -6.19 -7.21 -5.07
N ALA A 186 -5.83 -8.47 -5.25
CA ALA A 186 -6.76 -9.59 -5.33
C ALA A 186 -6.45 -10.63 -4.25
N PHE A 187 -7.50 -11.19 -3.64
CA PHE A 187 -7.40 -12.37 -2.79
C PHE A 187 -7.41 -13.62 -3.68
N ALA A 188 -6.24 -14.06 -4.15
CA ALA A 188 -6.10 -15.16 -5.10
C ALA A 188 -5.09 -16.23 -4.64
N THR A 189 -3.80 -16.11 -4.98
CA THR A 189 -2.75 -17.09 -4.65
C THR A 189 -1.59 -16.52 -3.84
N ARG A 190 -1.31 -15.22 -3.92
CA ARG A 190 -0.22 -14.54 -3.17
C ARG A 190 -0.70 -13.83 -1.90
N ARG A 191 0.20 -13.68 -0.92
CA ARG A 191 0.02 -12.79 0.24
C ARG A 191 -0.22 -11.36 -0.22
N LEU A 192 -1.03 -10.63 0.53
CA LEU A 192 -1.16 -9.19 0.39
C LEU A 192 0.08 -8.48 0.94
N LEU A 193 0.42 -7.36 0.31
CA LEU A 193 1.65 -6.58 0.50
C LEU A 193 1.69 -5.78 1.83
N TYR A 194 1.04 -6.30 2.86
CA TYR A 194 0.81 -5.66 4.16
C TYR A 194 1.34 -6.54 5.30
N PRO A 195 1.93 -5.94 6.34
CA PRO A 195 2.56 -6.67 7.43
C PRO A 195 1.53 -7.41 8.28
N SER A 196 1.99 -8.45 8.96
CA SER A 196 1.19 -9.17 9.94
C SER A 196 0.81 -8.26 11.12
N GLN A 197 -0.37 -8.48 11.70
CA GLN A 197 -0.94 -7.65 12.77
C GLN A 197 -1.03 -6.14 12.43
N GLY A 198 -0.96 -5.73 11.15
CA GLY A 198 -0.94 -4.32 10.78
C GLY A 198 -2.25 -3.56 11.07
N PHE A 199 -3.40 -4.20 10.84
CA PHE A 199 -4.71 -3.54 10.87
C PHE A 199 -5.47 -3.80 12.17
N ASP A 200 -6.12 -2.78 12.71
CA ASP A 200 -6.94 -2.87 13.92
C ASP A 200 -8.38 -3.35 13.59
N LEU A 201 -8.86 -3.03 12.38
CA LEU A 201 -10.14 -3.46 11.81
C LEU A 201 -9.96 -3.92 10.36
N VAL A 202 -10.55 -5.05 10.00
CA VAL A 202 -10.73 -5.46 8.60
C VAL A 202 -12.22 -5.51 8.29
N HIS A 203 -12.63 -4.87 7.20
CA HIS A 203 -14.01 -4.76 6.77
C HIS A 203 -14.22 -5.36 5.37
N CYS A 204 -15.29 -6.11 5.18
CA CYS A 204 -15.81 -6.48 3.87
C CYS A 204 -17.33 -6.28 3.84
N SER A 205 -17.82 -5.55 2.84
CA SER A 205 -19.25 -5.34 2.63
C SER A 205 -19.64 -5.71 1.20
N ARG A 206 -20.38 -6.82 1.03
CA ARG A 206 -20.70 -7.47 -0.26
C ARG A 206 -19.48 -7.66 -1.19
N CYS A 207 -18.28 -7.89 -0.64
CA CYS A 207 -17.04 -8.03 -1.42
C CYS A 207 -16.96 -9.26 -2.35
N ARG A 208 -18.00 -10.12 -2.38
CA ARG A 208 -18.11 -11.36 -3.19
C ARG A 208 -16.98 -12.38 -2.98
N ILE A 209 -16.21 -12.25 -1.91
CA ILE A 209 -15.18 -13.21 -1.51
C ILE A 209 -15.85 -14.40 -0.82
N ASN A 210 -15.54 -15.61 -1.28
CA ASN A 210 -15.82 -16.84 -0.54
C ASN A 210 -14.71 -17.03 0.51
N TRP A 211 -15.01 -16.72 1.77
CA TRP A 211 -14.06 -16.79 2.88
C TRP A 211 -13.72 -18.21 3.33
N THR A 212 -14.56 -19.20 3.02
CA THR A 212 -14.43 -20.59 3.51
C THR A 212 -13.77 -21.53 2.50
N ARG A 213 -13.53 -21.08 1.25
CA ARG A 213 -12.82 -21.88 0.23
C ARG A 213 -11.41 -22.28 0.65
N ASP A 214 -10.92 -23.39 0.12
CA ASP A 214 -9.55 -23.90 0.31
C ASP A 214 -9.09 -23.89 1.79
N ASP A 215 -9.84 -24.60 2.66
CA ASP A 215 -9.59 -24.63 4.12
C ASP A 215 -9.58 -23.25 4.81
N GLY A 216 -10.20 -22.23 4.19
CA GLY A 216 -10.29 -20.87 4.70
C GLY A 216 -9.09 -19.98 4.37
N ILE A 217 -8.30 -20.30 3.34
CA ILE A 217 -7.01 -19.66 3.04
C ILE A 217 -7.04 -18.12 2.95
N LEU A 218 -8.16 -17.53 2.51
CA LEU A 218 -8.32 -16.08 2.46
C LEU A 218 -8.59 -15.45 3.82
N LEU A 219 -9.37 -16.13 4.67
CA LEU A 219 -9.63 -15.69 6.03
C LEU A 219 -8.39 -15.89 6.92
N LEU A 220 -7.54 -16.87 6.59
CA LEU A 220 -6.20 -17.01 7.17
C LEU A 220 -5.29 -15.84 6.83
N GLU A 221 -5.33 -15.32 5.61
CA GLU A 221 -4.58 -14.11 5.25
C GLU A 221 -5.11 -12.85 5.98
N VAL A 222 -6.43 -12.71 6.11
CA VAL A 222 -7.03 -11.71 7.00
C VAL A 222 -6.55 -11.91 8.45
N ASN A 223 -6.49 -13.15 8.94
CA ASN A 223 -6.00 -13.46 10.27
C ASN A 223 -4.49 -13.16 10.44
N ARG A 224 -3.65 -13.28 9.41
CA ARG A 224 -2.25 -12.85 9.44
C ARG A 224 -2.17 -11.33 9.65
N MET A 225 -2.90 -10.57 8.85
CA MET A 225 -2.85 -9.09 8.82
C MET A 225 -3.61 -8.40 9.96
N LEU A 226 -4.70 -8.99 10.46
CA LEU A 226 -5.52 -8.41 11.53
C LEU A 226 -4.76 -8.49 12.87
N ARG A 227 -4.81 -7.42 13.66
CA ARG A 227 -4.17 -7.35 14.99
C ARG A 227 -4.87 -8.27 15.99
N ALA A 228 -4.11 -8.86 16.92
CA ALA A 228 -4.67 -9.59 18.06
C ALA A 228 -5.65 -8.71 18.84
N GLY A 229 -6.84 -9.21 19.18
CA GLY A 229 -7.93 -8.41 19.75
C GLY A 229 -8.65 -7.48 18.75
N GLY A 230 -8.14 -7.36 17.52
CA GLY A 230 -8.76 -6.59 16.44
C GLY A 230 -10.01 -7.26 15.87
N TYR A 231 -10.76 -6.50 15.09
CA TYR A 231 -12.09 -6.88 14.62
C TYR A 231 -12.15 -7.21 13.12
N PHE A 232 -13.01 -8.16 12.77
CA PHE A 232 -13.44 -8.42 11.40
C PHE A 232 -14.93 -8.14 11.27
N ALA A 233 -15.29 -7.14 10.47
CA ALA A 233 -16.68 -6.73 10.21
C ALA A 233 -17.11 -7.19 8.81
N TRP A 234 -18.07 -8.11 8.74
CA TRP A 234 -18.60 -8.66 7.50
C TRP A 234 -20.07 -8.30 7.30
N ALA A 235 -20.36 -7.60 6.21
CA ALA A 235 -21.70 -7.22 5.80
C ALA A 235 -22.08 -7.96 4.51
N ALA A 236 -22.85 -9.05 4.63
CA ALA A 236 -23.11 -9.96 3.51
C ALA A 236 -24.50 -10.63 3.57
N GLN A 237 -24.91 -11.22 2.44
CA GLN A 237 -26.19 -11.92 2.31
C GLN A 237 -26.37 -13.12 3.26
N PRO A 238 -25.37 -14.00 3.47
CA PRO A 238 -25.41 -15.06 4.48
C PRO A 238 -25.71 -14.61 5.92
N VAL A 239 -25.50 -13.33 6.25
CA VAL A 239 -25.74 -12.84 7.61
C VAL A 239 -27.25 -12.79 7.93
N TYR A 240 -28.11 -12.47 6.95
CA TYR A 240 -29.52 -12.10 7.21
C TYR A 240 -30.55 -12.78 6.29
N LYS A 241 -30.12 -13.54 5.28
CA LYS A 241 -31.03 -14.27 4.39
C LYS A 241 -31.17 -15.73 4.82
N HIS A 242 -32.41 -16.21 4.78
CA HIS A 242 -32.80 -17.60 5.09
C HIS A 242 -32.98 -18.43 3.80
N GLU A 243 -31.97 -18.41 2.94
CA GLU A 243 -31.90 -19.28 1.75
C GLU A 243 -30.92 -20.40 2.07
N ALA A 244 -31.28 -21.68 1.85
CA ALA A 244 -30.50 -22.83 2.35
C ALA A 244 -29.00 -22.77 2.00
N ALA A 245 -28.64 -22.40 0.76
CA ALA A 245 -27.24 -22.27 0.33
C ALA A 245 -26.50 -21.07 0.95
N LEU A 246 -27.21 -20.08 1.49
CA LEU A 246 -26.64 -18.96 2.25
C LEU A 246 -26.54 -19.29 3.75
N GLU A 247 -27.44 -20.12 4.27
CA GLU A 247 -27.35 -20.65 5.64
C GLU A 247 -26.19 -21.65 5.77
N GLU A 248 -25.96 -22.50 4.76
CA GLU A 248 -24.76 -23.35 4.65
C GLU A 248 -23.46 -22.52 4.68
N GLN A 249 -23.37 -21.46 3.87
CA GLN A 249 -22.23 -20.52 3.89
C GLN A 249 -22.06 -19.81 5.25
N TRP A 250 -23.15 -19.58 5.99
CA TRP A 250 -23.09 -18.98 7.31
C TRP A 250 -22.53 -19.98 8.34
N GLU A 251 -23.01 -21.22 8.34
CA GLU A 251 -22.51 -22.28 9.23
C GLU A 251 -21.05 -22.62 8.95
N ASP A 252 -20.64 -22.69 7.67
CA ASP A 252 -19.23 -22.85 7.28
C ASP A 252 -18.35 -21.73 7.85
N MET A 253 -18.82 -20.48 7.80
CA MET A 253 -18.10 -19.33 8.33
C MET A 253 -18.00 -19.38 9.86
N ILE A 254 -19.06 -19.81 10.56
CA ILE A 254 -19.05 -20.00 12.02
C ILE A 254 -18.11 -21.14 12.43
N ASN A 255 -18.15 -22.27 11.71
CA ASN A 255 -17.27 -23.41 11.92
C ASN A 255 -15.80 -23.01 11.71
N LEU A 256 -15.48 -22.36 10.58
CA LEU A 256 -14.13 -21.88 10.31
C LEU A 256 -13.65 -20.86 11.34
N THR A 257 -14.44 -19.83 11.65
CA THR A 257 -14.04 -18.81 12.64
C THR A 257 -13.83 -19.40 14.04
N SER A 258 -14.66 -20.37 14.45
CA SER A 258 -14.46 -21.14 15.68
C SER A 258 -13.13 -21.91 15.66
N ARG A 259 -12.81 -22.61 14.55
CA ARG A 259 -11.50 -23.29 14.36
C ARG A 259 -10.31 -22.34 14.29
N LEU A 260 -10.53 -21.06 13.96
CA LEU A 260 -9.56 -19.96 14.04
C LEU A 260 -9.54 -19.26 15.42
N CYS A 261 -10.25 -19.77 16.43
CA CYS A 261 -10.38 -19.16 17.76
C CYS A 261 -10.98 -17.74 17.77
N TRP A 262 -11.67 -17.33 16.71
CA TRP A 262 -12.33 -16.02 16.64
C TRP A 262 -13.67 -16.07 17.36
N THR A 263 -13.98 -15.03 18.13
CA THR A 263 -15.26 -14.91 18.85
C THR A 263 -16.22 -14.04 18.06
N LEU A 264 -17.41 -14.54 17.73
CA LEU A 264 -18.50 -13.70 17.19
C LEU A 264 -19.01 -12.78 18.30
N VAL A 265 -18.67 -11.49 18.24
CA VAL A 265 -19.02 -10.49 19.27
C VAL A 265 -20.44 -9.99 19.07
N LYS A 266 -20.84 -9.73 17.82
CA LYS A 266 -22.17 -9.21 17.50
C LYS A 266 -22.64 -9.64 16.11
N LYS A 267 -23.95 -9.90 16.00
CA LYS A 267 -24.68 -10.06 14.75
C LYS A 267 -25.93 -9.19 14.83
N GLU A 268 -26.10 -8.22 13.93
CA GLU A 268 -27.25 -7.31 13.92
C GLU A 268 -27.58 -6.88 12.49
N GLY A 269 -28.84 -7.06 12.08
CA GLY A 269 -29.25 -6.85 10.70
C GLY A 269 -28.40 -7.66 9.72
N TYR A 270 -27.73 -6.97 8.79
CA TYR A 270 -26.88 -7.58 7.77
C TYR A 270 -25.38 -7.60 8.14
N ILE A 271 -25.02 -7.24 9.37
CA ILE A 271 -23.63 -7.10 9.84
C ILE A 271 -23.33 -8.18 10.88
N ALA A 272 -22.19 -8.86 10.73
CA ALA A 272 -21.60 -9.69 11.76
C ALA A 272 -20.15 -9.24 12.06
N ILE A 273 -19.78 -9.21 13.33
CA ILE A 273 -18.49 -8.73 13.82
C ILE A 273 -17.85 -9.81 14.67
N TRP A 274 -16.66 -10.26 14.27
CA TRP A 274 -15.80 -11.17 15.02
C TRP A 274 -14.62 -10.42 15.63
N GLN A 275 -14.08 -10.96 16.72
CA GLN A 275 -12.83 -10.52 17.34
C GLN A 275 -11.80 -11.64 17.27
N LYS A 276 -10.59 -11.30 16.83
CA LYS A 276 -9.42 -12.18 16.82
C LYS A 276 -8.87 -12.37 18.24
N PRO A 277 -8.39 -13.57 18.65
CA PRO A 277 -7.86 -13.78 19.99
C PRO A 277 -6.68 -12.86 20.32
N PHE A 278 -6.52 -12.55 21.62
CA PHE A 278 -5.46 -11.68 22.15
C PHE A 278 -4.10 -12.38 22.32
N ASN A 279 -4.08 -13.71 22.47
CA ASN A 279 -2.88 -14.51 22.74
C ASN A 279 -2.98 -15.91 22.10
N ASN A 280 -1.86 -16.65 22.09
CA ASN A 280 -1.77 -17.98 21.48
C ASN A 280 -2.47 -19.10 22.28
N SER A 281 -3.06 -18.83 23.45
CA SER A 281 -3.57 -19.88 24.34
C SER A 281 -4.59 -20.78 23.61
N CYS A 282 -5.57 -20.22 22.92
CA CYS A 282 -6.52 -21.03 22.15
C CYS A 282 -5.84 -21.80 21.00
N TYR A 283 -4.91 -21.18 20.27
CA TYR A 283 -4.18 -21.84 19.17
C TYR A 283 -3.40 -23.08 19.62
N LEU A 284 -2.82 -23.05 20.81
CA LEU A 284 -1.99 -24.12 21.38
C LEU A 284 -2.80 -25.26 22.03
N HIS A 285 -4.08 -25.02 22.36
CA HIS A 285 -4.99 -26.03 22.95
C HIS A 285 -5.94 -26.66 21.93
N ARG A 286 -5.73 -26.44 20.62
CA ARG A 286 -6.53 -27.08 19.55
C ARG A 286 -6.21 -28.57 19.48
N GLU A 287 -7.23 -29.37 19.18
CA GLU A 287 -7.09 -30.83 19.04
C GLU A 287 -6.11 -31.18 17.90
N GLU A 288 -5.34 -32.25 18.09
CA GLU A 288 -4.37 -32.71 17.10
C GLU A 288 -5.08 -33.07 15.78
N GLY A 289 -4.53 -32.64 14.65
CA GLY A 289 -5.17 -32.80 13.33
C GLY A 289 -6.22 -31.75 12.97
N THR A 290 -6.56 -30.80 13.87
CA THR A 290 -7.49 -29.70 13.54
C THR A 290 -6.96 -28.85 12.37
N ARG A 291 -7.73 -28.79 11.28
CA ARG A 291 -7.46 -27.87 10.16
C ARG A 291 -8.06 -26.47 10.41
N PRO A 292 -7.41 -25.39 9.96
CA PRO A 292 -6.04 -25.35 9.40
C PRO A 292 -4.97 -25.52 10.50
N PRO A 293 -3.81 -26.13 10.21
CA PRO A 293 -2.71 -26.29 11.17
C PRO A 293 -2.09 -24.94 11.57
N LEU A 294 -1.18 -24.93 12.54
CA LEU A 294 -0.33 -23.74 12.79
C LEU A 294 0.77 -23.66 11.71
N CYS A 295 1.23 -22.45 11.38
CA CYS A 295 2.37 -22.28 10.47
C CYS A 295 3.69 -22.74 11.10
N GLU A 296 4.63 -23.13 10.25
CA GLU A 296 5.98 -23.53 10.67
C GLU A 296 6.74 -22.37 11.35
N PRO A 297 7.61 -22.62 12.34
CA PRO A 297 8.33 -21.55 13.06
C PRO A 297 9.28 -20.70 12.20
N ASN A 298 9.65 -21.18 11.01
CA ASN A 298 10.50 -20.47 10.04
C ASN A 298 9.68 -19.64 9.01
N ASP A 299 8.35 -19.68 9.08
CA ASP A 299 7.48 -18.85 8.24
C ASP A 299 7.40 -17.42 8.79
N ASP A 300 8.28 -16.54 8.31
CA ASP A 300 8.17 -15.11 8.59
C ASP A 300 6.83 -14.56 8.07
N PRO A 301 5.94 -14.04 8.95
CA PRO A 301 4.64 -13.53 8.54
C PRO A 301 4.67 -12.08 8.05
N ASP A 302 5.79 -11.36 8.23
CA ASP A 302 6.03 -10.02 7.69
C ASP A 302 6.76 -10.07 6.32
N ASN A 303 7.20 -11.26 5.89
CA ASN A 303 7.59 -11.51 4.49
C ASN A 303 6.34 -11.65 3.59
N VAL A 304 6.19 -10.74 2.64
CA VAL A 304 4.97 -10.57 1.81
C VAL A 304 5.25 -10.56 0.31
N TRP A 305 6.50 -10.45 -0.11
CA TRP A 305 6.84 -10.21 -1.52
C TRP A 305 7.04 -11.53 -2.28
N TYR A 306 6.24 -11.76 -3.33
CA TYR A 306 6.15 -13.03 -4.07
C TYR A 306 5.93 -14.30 -3.20
N VAL A 307 5.36 -14.13 -1.99
CA VAL A 307 5.05 -15.26 -1.08
C VAL A 307 3.63 -15.76 -1.35
N ASP A 308 3.48 -17.07 -1.52
CA ASP A 308 2.17 -17.71 -1.65
C ASP A 308 1.35 -17.63 -0.35
N LEU A 309 0.03 -17.58 -0.51
CA LEU A 309 -0.91 -17.78 0.58
C LEU A 309 -0.68 -19.15 1.23
N LYS A 310 -0.75 -19.20 2.56
CA LYS A 310 -0.52 -20.43 3.33
C LYS A 310 -1.78 -20.81 4.07
N ALA A 311 -2.20 -22.06 3.91
CA ALA A 311 -3.35 -22.65 4.61
C ALA A 311 -3.01 -23.03 6.06
N CYS A 312 -2.41 -22.12 6.83
CA CYS A 312 -2.00 -22.29 8.21
C CYS A 312 -2.25 -21.03 9.06
N ILE A 313 -2.43 -21.20 10.37
CA ILE A 313 -2.58 -20.11 11.34
C ILE A 313 -1.20 -19.60 11.76
N THR A 314 -0.89 -18.36 11.41
CA THR A 314 0.25 -17.62 11.95
C THR A 314 0.08 -17.41 13.45
N ARG A 315 1.10 -17.79 14.24
CA ARG A 315 1.14 -17.54 15.69
C ARG A 315 1.26 -16.04 15.97
N LEU A 316 0.67 -15.59 17.07
CA LEU A 316 0.86 -14.22 17.57
C LEU A 316 2.29 -14.09 18.16
N PRO A 317 2.97 -12.93 18.04
CA PRO A 317 4.27 -12.72 18.69
C PRO A 317 4.17 -12.89 20.21
N GLU A 318 5.01 -13.74 20.80
CA GLU A 318 4.99 -14.02 22.25
C GLU A 318 5.39 -12.79 23.08
N GLU A 319 6.28 -11.96 22.55
CA GLU A 319 6.71 -10.70 23.18
C GLU A 319 5.66 -9.58 23.07
N GLY A 320 4.49 -9.83 22.46
CA GLY A 320 3.33 -8.92 22.47
C GLY A 320 3.44 -7.68 21.58
N TYR A 321 4.54 -7.52 20.84
CA TYR A 321 4.86 -6.32 20.06
C TYR A 321 3.83 -5.97 18.97
N GLY A 322 3.13 -6.97 18.44
CA GLY A 322 2.02 -6.77 17.51
C GLY A 322 0.67 -6.55 18.17
N SER A 323 0.49 -6.89 19.45
CA SER A 323 -0.82 -6.81 20.14
C SER A 323 -0.96 -5.57 21.04
N ASN A 324 0.13 -5.12 21.66
CA ASN A 324 0.13 -4.02 22.62
C ASN A 324 0.49 -2.66 21.98
N VAL A 325 -0.41 -2.11 21.16
CA VAL A 325 -0.24 -0.76 20.61
C VAL A 325 -0.85 0.32 21.51
N THR A 326 -0.18 1.47 21.56
CA THR A 326 -0.71 2.65 22.26
C THR A 326 -1.95 3.19 21.55
N ALA A 327 -2.88 3.80 22.29
CA ALA A 327 -4.03 4.48 21.71
C ALA A 327 -3.62 5.67 20.83
N TRP A 328 -4.47 6.04 19.89
CA TRP A 328 -4.33 7.29 19.13
C TRP A 328 -4.79 8.49 19.98
N PRO A 329 -4.11 9.66 19.94
CA PRO A 329 -3.02 10.05 19.02
C PRO A 329 -1.59 9.69 19.45
N GLU A 330 -1.35 9.26 20.69
CA GLU A 330 -0.01 9.03 21.23
C GLU A 330 0.79 7.98 20.43
N ARG A 331 0.09 6.98 19.85
CA ARG A 331 0.62 5.96 18.94
C ARG A 331 1.56 6.47 17.85
N LEU A 332 1.36 7.70 17.34
CA LEU A 332 2.18 8.26 16.27
C LEU A 332 3.65 8.50 16.68
N GLN A 333 3.85 8.87 17.95
CA GLN A 333 5.11 9.34 18.52
C GLN A 333 5.71 8.37 19.54
N ASN A 334 4.91 7.46 20.11
CA ASN A 334 5.44 6.40 20.97
C ASN A 334 6.21 5.36 20.12
N PRO A 335 7.48 5.04 20.43
CA PRO A 335 8.21 4.01 19.69
C PRO A 335 7.55 2.64 19.93
N PRO A 336 7.01 1.97 18.89
CA PRO A 336 6.34 0.69 19.08
C PRO A 336 7.37 -0.40 19.37
N ASP A 337 6.97 -1.40 20.16
CA ASP A 337 7.89 -2.45 20.58
C ASP A 337 8.38 -3.32 19.40
N ARG A 338 7.64 -3.36 18.27
CA ARG A 338 8.04 -4.05 17.04
C ARG A 338 9.36 -3.54 16.44
N LEU A 339 9.88 -2.39 16.87
CA LEU A 339 11.27 -2.02 16.61
C LEU A 339 12.28 -3.13 16.98
N GLN A 340 11.94 -4.04 17.90
CA GLN A 340 12.80 -5.16 18.26
C GLN A 340 12.84 -6.30 17.22
N SER A 341 11.81 -6.48 16.38
CA SER A 341 11.83 -7.53 15.34
C SER A 341 12.56 -7.12 14.06
N ILE A 342 12.86 -5.83 13.86
CA ILE A 342 13.53 -5.35 12.64
C ILE A 342 15.04 -5.61 12.72
N GLN A 343 15.66 -6.10 11.64
CA GLN A 343 17.09 -6.39 11.60
C GLN A 343 17.92 -5.11 11.35
N ILE A 344 18.03 -4.25 12.37
CA ILE A 344 18.89 -3.04 12.38
C ILE A 344 19.93 -3.16 13.50
N ASP A 345 21.11 -2.58 13.31
CA ASP A 345 22.15 -2.48 14.34
C ASP A 345 21.66 -1.81 15.64
N ALA A 346 22.46 -1.94 16.71
CA ALA A 346 22.19 -1.34 18.02
C ALA A 346 20.81 -1.71 18.65
N TYR A 347 20.43 -2.99 18.60
CA TYR A 347 19.21 -3.60 19.18
C TYR A 347 18.70 -2.93 20.47
N ILE A 348 19.58 -2.77 21.46
CA ILE A 348 19.24 -2.22 22.80
C ILE A 348 18.69 -0.79 22.72
N SER A 349 19.18 0.03 21.79
CA SER A 349 18.93 1.48 21.74
C SER A 349 17.93 1.90 20.64
N ARG A 350 17.19 0.97 20.04
CA ARG A 350 16.33 1.27 18.88
C ARG A 350 15.18 2.24 19.19
N LYS A 351 14.63 2.24 20.42
CA LYS A 351 13.58 3.19 20.82
C LYS A 351 14.14 4.60 21.01
N GLU A 352 15.38 4.71 21.43
CA GLU A 352 16.12 5.94 21.65
C GLU A 352 16.56 6.53 20.31
N LEU A 353 17.05 5.68 19.40
CA LEU A 353 17.35 6.04 18.01
C LEU A 353 16.09 6.55 17.27
N PHE A 354 14.96 5.83 17.38
CA PHE A 354 13.67 6.28 16.84
C PHE A 354 13.28 7.68 17.33
N ARG A 355 13.46 7.97 18.63
CA ARG A 355 13.13 9.29 19.20
C ARG A 355 14.08 10.36 18.69
N ALA A 356 15.38 10.08 18.62
CA ALA A 356 16.37 11.00 18.06
C ALA A 356 16.10 11.32 16.59
N GLU A 357 15.82 10.30 15.77
CA GLU A 357 15.46 10.46 14.35
C GLU A 357 14.13 11.22 14.18
N SER A 358 13.13 10.96 15.02
CA SER A 358 11.86 11.69 15.01
C SER A 358 12.03 13.18 15.34
N ILE A 359 12.94 13.52 16.26
CA ILE A 359 13.29 14.91 16.57
C ILE A 359 14.05 15.55 15.40
N TYR A 360 15.07 14.87 14.87
CA TYR A 360 15.86 15.33 13.73
C TYR A 360 14.98 15.65 12.51
N TRP A 361 14.12 14.71 12.09
CA TRP A 361 13.22 14.95 10.96
C TRP A 361 12.18 16.03 11.22
N LYS A 362 11.71 16.20 12.46
CA LYS A 362 10.81 17.31 12.81
C LYS A 362 11.49 18.67 12.55
N GLU A 363 12.73 18.84 12.98
CA GLU A 363 13.50 20.08 12.75
C GLU A 363 13.74 20.35 11.26
N ILE A 364 14.10 19.31 10.49
CA ILE A 364 14.28 19.39 9.03
C ILE A 364 12.97 19.77 8.33
N ILE A 365 11.85 19.12 8.66
CA ILE A 365 10.52 19.39 8.07
C ILE A 365 10.04 20.81 8.43
N GLU A 366 10.26 21.27 9.66
CA GLU A 366 9.99 22.65 10.04
C GLU A 366 10.83 23.65 9.21
N GLY A 367 12.09 23.31 8.91
CA GLY A 367 12.93 24.01 7.95
C GLY A 367 12.30 24.10 6.56
N TYR A 368 11.77 22.99 6.05
CA TYR A 368 11.09 22.93 4.75
C TYR A 368 9.80 23.74 4.72
N ILE A 369 8.97 23.66 5.77
CA ILE A 369 7.73 24.44 5.88
C ILE A 369 8.02 25.94 5.80
N ARG A 370 9.10 26.41 6.43
CA ARG A 370 9.55 27.81 6.37
C ARG A 370 10.15 28.16 5.01
N GLY A 371 11.22 27.47 4.59
CA GLY A 371 12.04 27.82 3.43
C GLY A 371 11.43 27.49 2.06
N LEU A 372 10.59 26.45 1.98
CA LEU A 372 9.83 26.07 0.78
C LEU A 372 8.38 26.55 0.85
N HIS A 373 8.03 27.31 1.90
CA HIS A 373 6.73 27.95 2.13
C HIS A 373 5.53 26.99 2.04
N TRP A 374 5.65 25.76 2.58
CA TRP A 374 4.60 24.74 2.42
C TRP A 374 3.22 25.19 2.92
N GLY A 375 3.15 26.06 3.93
CA GLY A 375 1.89 26.66 4.42
C GLY A 375 1.12 27.52 3.40
N LYS A 376 1.71 27.85 2.24
CA LYS A 376 1.00 28.49 1.12
C LYS A 376 0.23 27.49 0.25
N TYR A 377 0.51 26.19 0.35
CA TYR A 377 -0.10 25.14 -0.45
C TYR A 377 -1.20 24.41 0.31
N LYS A 378 -2.29 24.07 -0.38
CA LYS A 378 -3.37 23.23 0.16
C LYS A 378 -3.03 21.75 -0.07
N LEU A 379 -1.93 21.29 0.52
CA LEU A 379 -1.53 19.88 0.43
C LEU A 379 -2.55 19.02 1.18
N ARG A 380 -3.15 18.05 0.49
CA ARG A 380 -4.11 17.10 1.06
C ARG A 380 -3.53 15.69 1.20
N ASN A 381 -2.82 15.25 0.18
CA ASN A 381 -2.17 13.94 0.13
C ASN A 381 -0.66 14.17 0.11
N VAL A 382 0.08 13.40 0.90
CA VAL A 382 1.54 13.35 0.92
C VAL A 382 1.92 11.88 0.90
N LEU A 383 2.83 11.50 0.00
CA LEU A 383 3.40 10.17 -0.08
C LEU A 383 4.90 10.29 0.24
N ASP A 384 5.34 9.57 1.26
CA ASP A 384 6.75 9.32 1.50
C ASP A 384 7.14 8.02 0.79
N MET A 385 8.08 8.11 -0.15
CA MET A 385 8.56 6.97 -0.94
C MET A 385 9.83 6.34 -0.35
N ARG A 386 10.33 6.85 0.80
CA ARG A 386 11.45 6.27 1.56
C ARG A 386 11.22 6.37 3.07
N ALA A 387 10.09 5.83 3.53
CA ALA A 387 9.69 5.78 4.94
C ALA A 387 10.54 4.77 5.77
N GLY A 388 11.84 5.03 5.90
CA GLY A 388 12.78 4.24 6.70
C GLY A 388 13.00 4.78 8.12
N PHE A 389 13.79 4.02 8.89
CA PHE A 389 14.58 4.53 10.01
C PHE A 389 16.05 4.46 9.59
N GLY A 390 16.55 5.47 8.90
CA GLY A 390 17.93 5.49 8.41
C GLY A 390 18.37 4.48 7.33
N GLY A 391 17.45 3.72 6.71
CA GLY A 391 17.79 2.77 5.63
C GLY A 391 18.25 1.40 6.13
N GLY A 392 17.30 0.49 6.31
CA GLY A 392 17.51 -0.90 6.70
C GLY A 392 16.34 -1.78 6.23
N PRO A 393 16.33 -3.08 6.57
CA PRO A 393 15.31 -4.02 6.10
C PRO A 393 13.89 -3.67 6.58
N ASN A 394 12.90 -4.10 5.78
CA ASN A 394 11.45 -3.95 5.94
C ASN A 394 10.96 -3.21 7.21
N THR A 395 10.91 -1.89 7.16
CA THR A 395 10.35 -1.04 8.24
C THR A 395 8.82 -0.93 8.22
N LEU A 396 8.16 -1.49 7.19
CA LEU A 396 6.71 -1.38 7.01
C LEU A 396 5.87 -1.80 8.23
N PRO A 397 6.19 -2.90 8.95
CA PRO A 397 5.46 -3.30 10.15
C PRO A 397 5.43 -2.20 11.23
N VAL A 398 6.51 -1.44 11.39
CA VAL A 398 6.63 -0.35 12.36
C VAL A 398 5.75 0.84 11.97
N LEU A 399 5.60 1.13 10.67
CA LEU A 399 4.71 2.22 10.19
C LEU A 399 3.24 1.94 10.55
N TYR A 400 2.79 0.69 10.39
CA TYR A 400 1.45 0.27 10.79
C TYR A 400 1.25 0.33 12.32
N ASP A 401 2.25 -0.08 13.10
CA ASP A 401 2.16 0.01 14.57
C ASP A 401 2.17 1.46 15.08
N ARG A 402 2.67 2.44 14.32
CA ARG A 402 2.51 3.89 14.59
C ARG A 402 1.13 4.47 14.22
N GLY A 403 0.25 3.68 13.61
CA GLY A 403 -1.07 4.16 13.17
C GLY A 403 -1.05 4.88 11.82
N LEU A 404 -0.06 4.56 10.97
CA LEU A 404 0.04 4.97 9.57
C LEU A 404 -0.27 3.77 8.65
N ILE A 405 -0.23 4.01 7.34
CA ILE A 405 -0.33 2.97 6.30
C ILE A 405 0.83 3.11 5.33
N GLY A 406 1.12 2.04 4.61
CA GLY A 406 2.08 2.00 3.52
C GLY A 406 1.99 0.67 2.77
N VAL A 407 2.87 0.51 1.80
CA VAL A 407 3.04 -0.75 1.06
C VAL A 407 4.54 -1.00 0.86
N MET A 408 4.92 -2.26 0.76
CA MET A 408 6.27 -2.64 0.31
C MET A 408 6.37 -2.50 -1.21
N HIS A 409 7.54 -2.15 -1.74
CA HIS A 409 7.88 -2.32 -3.15
C HIS A 409 9.38 -2.56 -3.31
N ASP A 410 9.74 -3.37 -4.29
CA ASP A 410 11.08 -3.81 -4.69
C ASP A 410 11.70 -2.98 -5.84
N TRP A 411 11.59 -1.64 -5.83
CA TRP A 411 12.15 -0.83 -6.92
C TRP A 411 13.68 -0.88 -6.99
N CYS A 412 14.23 -1.23 -8.16
CA CYS A 412 15.67 -1.39 -8.35
C CYS A 412 16.41 -0.17 -8.94
N ASN A 413 15.75 0.73 -9.68
CA ASN A 413 16.41 1.83 -10.39
C ASN A 413 15.72 3.19 -10.18
N ILE A 414 16.52 4.24 -9.99
CA ILE A 414 16.09 5.63 -9.75
C ILE A 414 15.22 6.18 -10.88
N SER A 415 15.49 5.80 -12.14
CA SER A 415 14.66 6.18 -13.30
C SER A 415 13.25 5.61 -13.21
N THR A 416 13.10 4.33 -12.84
CA THR A 416 11.81 3.68 -12.58
C THR A 416 11.07 4.36 -11.42
N ILE A 417 11.77 4.72 -10.33
CA ILE A 417 11.20 5.44 -9.20
C ILE A 417 10.69 6.82 -9.64
N MET A 418 11.43 7.54 -10.48
CA MET A 418 11.01 8.86 -10.98
C MET A 418 9.86 8.79 -12.00
N LEU A 419 9.81 7.75 -12.83
CA LEU A 419 8.68 7.45 -13.71
C LEU A 419 7.40 7.15 -12.89
N GLU A 420 7.52 6.32 -11.85
CA GLU A 420 6.41 6.01 -10.93
C GLU A 420 5.99 7.25 -10.12
N MET A 421 6.95 8.09 -9.70
CA MET A 421 6.66 9.42 -9.14
C MET A 421 5.83 10.26 -10.11
N ASP A 422 6.22 10.37 -11.39
CA ASP A 422 5.45 11.17 -12.35
C ASP A 422 4.03 10.61 -12.51
N ARG A 423 3.92 9.29 -12.65
CA ARG A 423 2.66 8.55 -12.82
C ARG A 423 1.68 8.80 -11.67
N ILE A 424 2.16 8.80 -10.42
CA ILE A 424 1.37 9.06 -9.22
C ILE A 424 1.10 10.57 -9.03
N LEU A 425 2.06 11.43 -9.41
CA LEU A 425 2.00 12.86 -9.15
C LEU A 425 0.95 13.54 -10.04
N ARG A 426 -0.10 14.07 -9.39
CA ARG A 426 -1.15 14.82 -10.08
C ARG A 426 -0.57 16.07 -10.77
N PRO A 427 -1.16 16.53 -11.89
CA PRO A 427 -0.83 17.84 -12.47
C PRO A 427 -1.01 18.98 -11.45
N GLY A 428 -0.04 19.89 -11.39
CA GLY A 428 0.09 20.89 -10.33
C GLY A 428 0.74 20.38 -9.04
N GLY A 429 1.08 19.09 -8.98
CA GLY A 429 1.78 18.44 -7.88
C GLY A 429 3.26 18.81 -7.79
N ARG A 430 3.85 18.51 -6.64
CA ARG A 430 5.23 18.84 -6.28
C ARG A 430 5.95 17.61 -5.76
N VAL A 431 7.20 17.45 -6.15
CA VAL A 431 8.13 16.45 -5.61
C VAL A 431 9.28 17.14 -4.87
N TYR A 432 9.76 16.48 -3.82
CA TYR A 432 10.89 16.90 -3.00
C TYR A 432 11.77 15.67 -2.77
N ILE A 433 12.98 15.66 -3.34
CA ILE A 433 13.92 14.55 -3.21
C ILE A 433 15.15 15.08 -2.45
N ARG A 434 15.43 14.52 -1.27
CA ARG A 434 16.66 14.78 -0.50
C ARG A 434 17.56 13.56 -0.62
N ASP A 435 18.67 13.70 -1.35
CA ASP A 435 19.63 12.61 -1.53
C ASP A 435 21.07 13.14 -1.60
N SER A 436 22.04 12.25 -1.79
CA SER A 436 23.45 12.57 -1.91
C SER A 436 23.75 13.42 -3.14
N VAL A 437 24.81 14.23 -3.09
CA VAL A 437 25.28 15.03 -4.23
C VAL A 437 25.59 14.20 -5.48
N ALA A 438 25.95 12.93 -5.32
CA ALA A 438 26.36 12.05 -6.41
C ALA A 438 25.23 11.72 -7.41
N VAL A 439 23.97 11.70 -6.95
CA VAL A 439 22.80 11.37 -7.79
C VAL A 439 21.98 12.59 -8.24
N MET A 440 22.39 13.80 -7.83
CA MET A 440 21.62 15.03 -8.10
C MET A 440 21.54 15.40 -9.59
N ASP A 441 22.64 15.19 -10.33
CA ASP A 441 22.69 15.54 -11.76
C ASP A 441 21.76 14.59 -12.55
N GLU A 442 21.83 13.28 -12.29
CA GLU A 442 20.93 12.28 -12.86
C GLU A 442 19.45 12.57 -12.54
N LEU A 443 19.13 12.83 -11.26
CA LEU A 443 17.79 13.24 -10.83
C LEU A 443 17.30 14.51 -11.56
N GLN A 444 18.19 15.48 -11.81
CA GLN A 444 17.85 16.71 -12.52
C GLN A 444 17.61 16.44 -14.01
N GLU A 445 18.42 15.60 -14.65
CA GLU A 445 18.27 15.22 -16.06
C GLU A 445 16.99 14.42 -16.28
N ILE A 446 16.73 13.38 -15.49
CA ILE A 446 15.50 12.57 -15.58
C ILE A 446 14.26 13.45 -15.30
N GLY A 447 14.28 14.26 -14.24
CA GLY A 447 13.16 15.17 -13.93
C GLY A 447 12.89 16.18 -15.06
N THR A 448 13.94 16.64 -15.75
CA THR A 448 13.82 17.51 -16.93
C THR A 448 13.25 16.75 -18.14
N ALA A 449 13.68 15.50 -18.35
CA ALA A 449 13.17 14.63 -19.43
C ALA A 449 11.68 14.26 -19.25
N LEU A 450 11.23 14.10 -17.99
CA LEU A 450 9.82 13.97 -17.60
C LEU A 450 9.01 15.28 -17.77
N GLY A 451 9.66 16.40 -18.07
CA GLY A 451 9.01 17.70 -18.25
C GLY A 451 8.67 18.44 -16.96
N TRP A 452 9.23 18.03 -15.81
CA TRP A 452 9.09 18.77 -14.56
C TRP A 452 9.89 20.07 -14.61
N HIS A 453 9.41 21.08 -13.88
CA HIS A 453 10.23 22.24 -13.57
C HIS A 453 11.06 21.95 -12.33
N VAL A 454 12.29 21.48 -12.53
CA VAL A 454 13.25 21.12 -11.47
C VAL A 454 14.07 22.31 -10.98
N THR A 455 14.51 22.26 -9.73
CA THR A 455 15.43 23.22 -9.11
C THR A 455 16.20 22.52 -7.99
N LEU A 456 17.53 22.58 -8.02
CA LEU A 456 18.39 22.12 -6.92
C LEU A 456 18.53 23.21 -5.85
N ARG A 457 18.61 22.79 -4.58
CA ARG A 457 18.76 23.64 -3.40
C ARG A 457 19.69 22.99 -2.39
N ASP A 458 20.46 23.82 -1.69
CA ASP A 458 21.22 23.40 -0.52
C ASP A 458 20.28 22.95 0.62
N THR A 459 20.74 22.04 1.47
CA THR A 459 20.07 21.71 2.73
C THR A 459 20.32 22.82 3.77
N SER A 460 19.67 22.72 4.93
CA SER A 460 20.00 23.57 6.09
C SER A 460 21.42 23.39 6.62
N GLU A 461 22.14 22.33 6.19
CA GLU A 461 23.54 22.07 6.52
C GLU A 461 24.51 22.89 5.62
N GLY A 462 24.00 23.55 4.58
CA GLY A 462 24.73 24.51 3.75
C GLY A 462 25.40 23.92 2.50
N PRO A 463 26.16 24.74 1.75
CA PRO A 463 26.66 24.39 0.42
C PRO A 463 27.75 23.31 0.41
N HIS A 464 28.30 22.93 1.56
CA HIS A 464 29.30 21.85 1.67
C HIS A 464 28.72 20.54 2.22
N ALA A 465 27.40 20.47 2.42
CA ALA A 465 26.73 19.23 2.80
C ALA A 465 26.86 18.17 1.69
N SER A 466 27.00 16.90 2.09
CA SER A 466 26.97 15.74 1.19
C SER A 466 25.59 15.46 0.58
N TYR A 467 24.55 16.18 1.05
CA TYR A 467 23.17 16.05 0.59
C TYR A 467 22.68 17.35 -0.07
N ARG A 468 21.69 17.19 -0.96
CA ARG A 468 20.98 18.27 -1.65
C ARG A 468 19.50 17.98 -1.76
N ILE A 469 18.72 19.00 -2.11
CA ILE A 469 17.27 18.92 -2.30
C ILE A 469 16.94 19.28 -3.74
N LEU A 470 16.47 18.30 -4.52
CA LEU A 470 15.77 18.54 -5.77
C LEU A 470 14.31 18.86 -5.46
N THR A 471 13.82 20.01 -5.93
CA THR A 471 12.39 20.34 -5.95
C THR A 471 11.88 20.31 -7.39
N GLY A 472 10.80 19.56 -7.67
CA GLY A 472 10.19 19.50 -9.00
C GLY A 472 8.71 19.88 -8.98
N ASP A 473 8.28 20.74 -9.89
CA ASP A 473 6.87 21.06 -10.12
C ASP A 473 6.36 20.36 -11.41
N LYS A 474 5.40 19.43 -11.29
CA LYS A 474 4.71 18.85 -12.46
C LYS A 474 3.64 19.82 -12.92
N ARG A 475 3.94 20.63 -13.95
CA ARG A 475 3.01 21.66 -14.43
C ARG A 475 1.77 21.04 -15.09
N LEU A 476 0.64 21.73 -15.00
CA LEU A 476 -0.49 21.48 -15.90
C LEU A 476 -0.01 21.67 -17.34
N LEU A 477 -0.22 20.65 -18.18
CA LEU A 477 -0.13 20.83 -19.64
C LEU A 477 -1.10 21.95 -20.01
N ARG A 478 -0.60 23.00 -20.66
CA ARG A 478 -1.46 24.05 -21.21
C ARG A 478 -2.26 23.42 -22.36
N ALA A 479 -3.58 23.46 -22.23
CA ALA A 479 -4.50 23.22 -23.36
C ALA A 479 -4.39 24.38 -24.38
#